data_AF-A0A958HJH5-F1
#
_entry.id   AF-A0A958HJH5-F1
#
_cell.length_a   1.000
_cell.length_b   1.000
_cell.length_c   1.000
_cell.angle_alpha   90.00
_cell.angle_beta   90.00
_cell.angle_gamma   90.00
#
_symmetry.space_group_name_H-M   'P 1'
#
loop_
_entity.id
_entity.type
_entity.pdbx_description
1 polymer ?
#
loop_
_entity_poly.entity_id
_entity_poly.type
_entity_poly.pdbx_seq_one_letter_code
_entity_poly.pdbx_strand_id
1 'polypeptide(L)'
;MNNNDEFPLRIDSNMGTLSLFVSGNVLRFAAETHQGLWDGESGSDVPVVKITDQREFAFAVAAAINAEDEDGSTMLTRMLDEAIMAAVEDGCDGVDHDA
;
A
#
# COMPACT_ATOMS: atom_id res chain seq x y z
N MET A 1 15.28 -20.16 3.85
CA MET A 1 14.39 -19.18 4.49
C MET A 1 14.66 -17.86 3.77
N ASN A 2 13.73 -17.38 2.96
CA ASN A 2 13.93 -16.09 2.30
C ASN A 2 13.75 -14.99 3.34
N ASN A 3 14.81 -14.21 3.58
CA ASN A 3 14.80 -13.00 4.41
C ASN A 3 13.96 -11.91 3.72
N ASN A 4 12.65 -12.11 3.65
CA ASN A 4 11.71 -11.10 3.16
C ASN A 4 11.55 -9.92 4.14
N ASP A 5 12.19 -9.99 5.31
CA ASP A 5 12.21 -8.92 6.31
C ASP A 5 13.17 -7.76 5.97
N GLU A 6 14.04 -7.93 4.96
CA GLU A 6 15.03 -6.92 4.54
C GLU A 6 14.62 -6.08 3.32
N PHE A 7 13.50 -6.38 2.65
CA PHE A 7 13.11 -5.69 1.41
C PHE A 7 11.90 -4.75 1.58
N PRO A 8 12.00 -3.51 1.03
CA PRO A 8 11.01 -2.45 1.20
C PRO A 8 9.74 -2.73 0.38
N LEU A 9 8.68 -1.95 0.62
CA LEU A 9 7.49 -1.88 -0.24
C LEU A 9 7.88 -2.04 -1.73
N ARG A 10 7.41 -3.12 -2.37
CA ARG A 10 7.80 -3.48 -3.73
C ARG A 10 6.62 -3.97 -4.54
N ILE A 11 6.60 -3.61 -5.81
CA ILE A 11 5.73 -4.22 -6.82
C ILE A 11 6.59 -4.93 -7.86
N ASP A 12 6.15 -6.10 -8.29
CA ASP A 12 6.79 -6.90 -9.34
C ASP A 12 5.75 -7.32 -10.39
N SER A 13 6.16 -7.34 -11.67
CA SER A 13 5.36 -7.89 -12.77
C SER A 13 5.96 -9.19 -13.28
N ASN A 14 5.16 -10.24 -13.40
CA ASN A 14 5.58 -11.50 -14.01
C ASN A 14 4.43 -12.13 -14.80
N MET A 15 4.65 -12.43 -16.09
CA MET A 15 3.69 -13.11 -16.98
C MET A 15 2.26 -12.51 -16.91
N GLY A 16 2.14 -11.17 -17.00
CA GLY A 16 0.85 -10.48 -16.93
C GLY A 16 0.23 -10.37 -15.54
N THR A 17 0.93 -10.79 -14.48
CA THR A 17 0.49 -10.66 -13.08
C THR A 17 1.32 -9.60 -12.37
N LEU A 18 0.65 -8.71 -11.62
CA LEU A 18 1.28 -7.79 -10.68
C LEU A 18 1.23 -8.38 -9.27
N SER A 19 2.38 -8.41 -8.59
CA SER A 19 2.51 -8.82 -7.19
C SER A 19 2.97 -7.62 -6.37
N LEU A 20 2.12 -7.15 -5.46
CA LEU A 20 2.50 -6.15 -4.46
C LEU A 20 2.92 -6.85 -3.18
N PHE A 21 4.08 -6.49 -2.66
CA PHE A 21 4.59 -6.97 -1.38
C PHE A 21 4.85 -5.80 -0.43
N VAL A 22 4.30 -5.91 0.78
CA VAL A 22 4.55 -4.99 1.89
C VAL A 22 4.88 -5.81 3.14
N SER A 23 6.07 -5.63 3.69
CA SER A 23 6.45 -6.32 4.93
C SER A 23 5.80 -5.68 6.16
N GLY A 24 5.60 -6.48 7.21
CA GLY A 24 5.08 -5.98 8.49
C GLY A 24 5.96 -4.88 9.10
N ASN A 25 7.28 -4.96 8.90
CA ASN A 25 8.22 -3.94 9.36
C ASN A 25 8.01 -2.59 8.65
N VAL A 26 7.72 -2.60 7.34
CA VAL A 26 7.41 -1.39 6.58
C VAL A 26 6.09 -0.78 7.04
N LEU A 27 5.04 -1.60 7.20
CA LEU A 27 3.75 -1.13 7.72
C LEU A 27 3.90 -0.53 9.12
N ARG A 28 4.64 -1.20 10.00
CA ARG A 28 4.94 -0.72 11.33
C ARG A 28 5.68 0.61 11.30
N PHE A 29 6.76 0.70 10.54
CA PHE A 29 7.55 1.94 10.45
C PHE A 29 6.69 3.08 9.91
N ALA A 30 5.90 2.85 8.86
CA ALA A 30 5.00 3.86 8.31
C ALA A 30 4.00 4.34 9.37
N ALA A 31 3.33 3.44 10.09
CA ALA A 31 2.38 3.81 11.14
C ALA A 31 3.06 4.54 12.32
N GLU A 32 4.18 4.02 12.81
CA GLU A 32 4.95 4.60 13.93
C GLU A 32 5.81 5.81 13.52
N THR A 33 5.62 6.35 12.31
CA THR A 33 6.20 7.65 11.89
C THR A 33 5.18 8.58 11.22
N HIS A 34 3.93 8.15 11.03
CA HIS A 34 2.92 8.92 10.32
C HIS A 34 2.47 10.15 11.12
N GLN A 35 2.64 11.35 10.55
CA GLN A 35 2.29 12.62 11.21
C GLN A 35 0.80 12.73 11.57
N GLY A 36 -0.09 12.14 10.77
CA GLY A 36 -1.52 12.09 11.07
C GLY A 36 -1.91 11.19 12.25
N LEU A 37 -0.97 10.44 12.83
CA LEU A 37 -1.17 9.63 14.04
C LEU A 37 -0.57 10.30 15.29
N TRP A 38 -0.27 11.59 15.20
CA TRP A 38 0.18 12.41 16.32
C TRP A 38 -1.07 13.06 16.94
N ASP A 39 -1.19 13.03 18.27
CA ASP A 39 -2.30 13.70 18.96
C ASP A 39 -2.13 15.22 19.03
N GLY A 40 -0.93 15.75 18.77
CA GLY A 40 -0.61 17.17 18.87
C GLY A 40 -0.66 17.74 20.30
N GLU A 41 -0.96 16.92 21.30
CA GLU A 41 -1.22 17.30 22.69
C GLU A 41 -0.12 16.82 23.64
N SER A 42 0.55 15.72 23.30
CA SER A 42 1.53 15.07 24.18
C SER A 42 2.87 15.80 24.32
N GLY A 43 3.12 16.85 23.53
CA GLY A 43 4.40 17.58 23.52
C GLY A 43 5.61 16.74 23.10
N SER A 44 5.38 15.55 22.55
CA SER A 44 6.40 14.62 22.07
C SER A 44 6.43 14.56 20.55
N ASP A 45 7.63 14.56 19.96
CA ASP A 45 7.84 14.39 18.51
C ASP A 45 7.71 12.92 18.03
N VAL A 46 7.03 12.07 18.80
CA VAL A 46 6.80 10.65 18.47
C VAL A 46 5.30 10.40 18.30
N PRO A 47 4.88 9.64 17.26
CA PRO A 47 3.48 9.26 17.10
C PRO A 47 2.94 8.53 18.32
N VAL A 48 1.64 8.69 18.56
CA VAL A 48 0.94 8.09 19.71
C VAL A 48 0.66 6.61 19.49
N VAL A 49 0.75 6.16 18.23
CA VAL A 49 0.49 4.78 17.83
C VAL A 49 1.77 3.96 17.85
N LYS A 50 1.77 2.90 18.67
CA LYS A 50 2.80 1.86 18.69
C LYS A 50 2.21 0.55 18.19
N ILE A 51 2.82 -0.08 17.19
CA ILE A 51 2.37 -1.39 16.69
C ILE A 51 2.99 -2.49 17.55
N THR A 52 2.13 -3.26 18.21
CA THR A 52 2.50 -4.33 19.16
C THR A 52 2.43 -5.73 18.54
N ASP A 53 1.52 -5.98 17.61
CA ASP A 53 1.47 -7.19 16.78
C ASP A 53 1.41 -6.80 15.29
N GLN A 54 2.50 -7.06 14.56
CA GLN A 54 2.60 -6.72 13.14
C GLN A 54 1.68 -7.57 12.25
N ARG A 55 1.34 -8.79 12.66
CA ARG A 55 0.50 -9.69 11.85
C ARG A 55 -0.94 -9.23 11.93
N GLU A 56 -1.45 -8.97 13.13
CA GLU A 56 -2.80 -8.41 13.31
C GLU A 56 -2.93 -7.05 12.61
N PHE A 57 -1.92 -6.20 12.74
CA PHE A 57 -1.91 -4.91 12.04
C PHE A 57 -1.94 -5.07 10.52
N ALA A 58 -1.13 -5.98 9.96
CA ALA A 58 -1.14 -6.27 8.53
C ALA A 58 -2.51 -6.78 8.05
N PHE A 59 -3.18 -7.64 8.82
CA PHE A 59 -4.54 -8.08 8.49
C PHE A 59 -5.55 -6.94 8.51
N ALA A 60 -5.48 -6.06 9.51
CA ALA A 60 -6.37 -4.90 9.60
C ALA A 60 -6.15 -3.92 8.43
N VAL A 61 -4.90 -3.64 8.07
CA VAL A 61 -4.56 -2.79 6.91
C VAL A 61 -5.04 -3.44 5.62
N ALA A 62 -4.83 -4.74 5.43
CA ALA A 62 -5.32 -5.45 4.25
C ALA A 62 -6.86 -5.41 4.16
N ALA A 63 -7.57 -5.59 5.27
CA ALA A 63 -9.01 -5.47 5.31
C ALA A 63 -9.48 -4.06 4.93
N ALA A 64 -8.82 -3.02 5.44
CA ALA A 64 -9.14 -1.63 5.10
C ALA A 64 -8.90 -1.32 3.61
N ILE A 65 -7.80 -1.83 3.03
CA ILE A 65 -7.47 -1.63 1.60
C ILE A 65 -8.52 -2.29 0.68
N ASN A 66 -9.03 -3.46 1.07
CA ASN A 66 -10.00 -4.23 0.29
C ASN A 66 -11.46 -3.88 0.63
N ALA A 67 -11.71 -2.94 1.55
CA ALA A 67 -13.06 -2.51 1.86
C ALA A 67 -13.64 -1.77 0.65
N GLU A 68 -14.81 -2.23 0.20
CA GLU A 68 -15.57 -1.60 -0.87
C GLU A 68 -16.30 -0.35 -0.36
N ASP A 69 -16.31 0.67 -1.20
CA ASP A 69 -17.08 1.90 -1.03
C ASP A 69 -18.49 1.74 -1.65
N GLU A 70 -19.36 2.75 -1.50
CA GLU A 70 -20.73 2.71 -2.03
C GLU A 70 -20.80 2.53 -3.55
N ASP A 71 -19.75 2.97 -4.26
CA ASP A 71 -19.59 2.83 -5.71
C ASP A 71 -19.00 1.47 -6.14
N GLY A 72 -18.68 0.59 -5.17
CA GLY A 72 -18.06 -0.71 -5.39
C GLY A 72 -16.55 -0.68 -5.63
N SER A 73 -15.90 0.49 -5.55
CA SER A 73 -14.45 0.61 -5.65
C SER A 73 -13.77 0.36 -4.29
N THR A 74 -12.49 0.00 -4.33
CA THR A 74 -11.65 -0.15 -3.13
C THR A 74 -10.47 0.82 -3.22
N MET A 75 -9.67 0.94 -2.15
CA MET A 75 -8.41 1.69 -2.22
C MET A 75 -7.48 1.08 -3.27
N LEU A 76 -7.50 -0.25 -3.41
CA LEU A 76 -6.67 -0.96 -4.37
C LEU A 76 -7.09 -0.68 -5.82
N THR A 77 -8.39 -0.68 -6.13
CA THR A 77 -8.86 -0.41 -7.50
C THR A 77 -8.54 1.02 -7.90
N ARG A 78 -8.73 1.99 -6.99
CA ARG A 78 -8.39 3.41 -7.25
C ARG A 78 -6.91 3.61 -7.54
N MET A 79 -6.04 2.97 -6.75
CA MET A 79 -4.59 2.96 -7.00
C MET A 79 -4.25 2.36 -8.37
N LEU A 80 -4.91 1.27 -8.75
CA LEU A 80 -4.70 0.62 -10.04
C LEU A 80 -5.21 1.48 -11.20
N ASP A 81 -6.36 2.13 -11.06
CA ASP A 81 -6.92 3.02 -12.08
C ASP A 81 -5.95 4.17 -12.39
N GLU A 82 -5.39 4.81 -11.36
CA GLU A 82 -4.37 5.86 -11.52
C GLU A 82 -3.11 5.32 -12.22
N ALA A 83 -2.61 4.15 -11.80
CA ALA A 83 -1.44 3.54 -12.40
C ALA A 83 -1.65 3.11 -13.86
N ILE A 84 -2.85 2.61 -14.20
CA ILE A 84 -3.23 2.25 -15.56
C ILE A 84 -3.28 3.48 -16.45
N MET A 85 -3.94 4.55 -16.00
CA MET A 85 -4.02 5.81 -16.74
C MET A 85 -2.63 6.35 -17.04
N ALA A 86 -1.75 6.41 -16.03
CA ALA A 86 -0.37 6.84 -16.23
C ALA A 86 0.39 5.98 -17.24
N ALA A 87 0.25 4.65 -17.18
CA ALA A 87 0.92 3.74 -18.12
C ALA A 87 0.42 3.90 -19.56
N VAL A 88 -0.89 4.12 -19.75
CA VAL A 88 -1.49 4.36 -21.07
C VAL A 88 -1.02 5.71 -21.62
N GLU A 89 -1.04 6.76 -20.81
CA GLU A 89 -0.61 8.10 -21.20
C GLU A 89 0.89 8.17 -21.56
N ASP A 90 1.72 7.36 -20.89
CA ASP A 90 3.15 7.21 -21.19
C ASP A 90 3.44 6.38 -22.46
N GLY A 91 2.39 5.90 -23.15
CA GLY A 91 2.52 5.20 -24.44
C GLY A 91 2.92 3.74 -24.32
N CYS A 92 2.33 3.00 -23.39
CA CYS A 92 2.55 1.56 -23.23
C CYS A 92 2.28 0.78 -24.54
N ASP A 93 3.31 0.13 -25.08
CA ASP A 93 3.25 -0.70 -26.30
C ASP A 93 2.23 -1.86 -26.23
N GLY A 94 1.80 -2.24 -25.03
CA GLY A 94 0.81 -3.30 -24.80
C GLY A 94 -0.64 -2.89 -25.04
N VAL A 95 -0.89 -1.64 -25.46
CA VAL A 95 -2.23 -1.06 -25.65
C VAL A 95 -2.40 -0.65 -27.12
N ASP A 96 -3.55 -0.98 -27.70
CA ASP A 96 -3.96 -0.48 -29.00
C ASP A 96 -4.70 0.85 -28.81
N HIS A 97 -4.11 1.94 -29.31
CA HIS A 97 -4.66 3.28 -29.16
C HIS A 97 -5.69 3.65 -30.24
N ASP A 98 -5.87 2.80 -31.27
CA ASP A 98 -6.76 3.03 -32.42
C ASP A 98 -7.93 2.01 -32.47
N ALA A 99 -8.10 1.19 -31.43
CA ALA A 99 -9.08 0.10 -31.35
C ALA A 99 -10.56 0.55 -31.33
#